data_AF-A0A3F3PKY0-F1
#
_entry.id   AF-A0A3F3PKY0-F1
#
_cell.length_a   1.000
_cell.length_b   1.000
_cell.length_c   1.000
_cell.angle_alpha   90.00
_cell.angle_beta   90.00
_cell.angle_gamma   90.00
#
_symmetry.space_group_name_H-M   'P 1'
#
loop_
_entity.id
_entity.type
_entity.pdbx_description
1 polymer ?
#
loop_
_entity_poly.entity_id
_entity_poly.type
_entity_poly.pdbx_seq_one_letter_code
_entity_poly.pdbx_strand_id
1 'polypeptide(L)'
;MSPKLSHDFIRQLAAHGASNLRFKWFVTVVVALSSFNYPEEIGPLYQHLLEEYIPVEDHAAATRKIREALVKAAGLHGAAKTGNAVRELYHATPPHLIDNTCYRDDDEHTAAVARGDAFLKSLYRDVPDLNTEDDFVRKCCPDYFYVVSQLLYPHVFSFDKILDKLESSQAIITALISIDCKGQARNHMKGMMWNGATRQEVANIRDSIVLLARYLGVQFRDGPVLVPDDPKEA
;
A
#
# COMPACT_ATOMS: atom_id res chain seq x y z
N MET A 1 -14.18 13.50 -18.26
CA MET A 1 -15.29 13.29 -17.30
C MET A 1 -14.97 14.11 -16.07
N SER A 2 -15.97 14.68 -15.39
CA SER A 2 -15.73 15.36 -14.12
C SER A 2 -15.26 14.34 -13.06
N PRO A 3 -14.33 14.71 -12.15
CA PRO A 3 -13.92 13.83 -11.07
C PRO A 3 -15.12 13.37 -10.24
N LYS A 4 -15.18 12.09 -9.89
CA LYS A 4 -16.20 11.53 -8.99
C LYS A 4 -15.98 11.99 -7.56
N LEU A 5 -14.71 12.14 -7.13
CA LEU A 5 -14.40 12.59 -5.78
C LEU A 5 -14.68 14.09 -5.63
N SER A 6 -15.73 14.44 -4.87
CA SER A 6 -16.03 15.84 -4.58
C SER A 6 -15.05 16.42 -3.54
N HIS A 7 -14.86 17.74 -3.54
CA HIS A 7 -14.01 18.40 -2.53
C HIS A 7 -14.52 18.16 -1.10
N ASP A 8 -15.84 18.11 -0.90
CA ASP A 8 -16.45 17.76 0.39
C ASP A 8 -16.05 16.35 0.84
N PHE A 9 -16.08 15.40 -0.08
CA PHE A 9 -15.68 14.03 0.23
C PHE A 9 -14.18 13.91 0.51
N ILE A 10 -13.34 14.65 -0.23
CA ILE A 10 -11.89 14.69 0.04
C ILE A 10 -11.62 15.28 1.44
N ARG A 11 -12.33 16.36 1.82
CA ARG A 11 -12.26 16.90 3.20
C ARG A 11 -12.68 15.87 4.24
N GLN A 12 -13.71 15.07 3.96
CA GLN A 12 -14.14 14.00 4.86
C GLN A 12 -13.04 12.93 5.03
N LEU A 13 -12.40 12.49 3.94
CA LEU A 13 -11.27 11.56 3.99
C LEU A 13 -10.09 12.15 4.78
N ALA A 14 -9.76 13.42 4.54
CA ALA A 14 -8.70 14.11 5.25
C ALA A 14 -8.99 14.24 6.76
N ALA A 15 -10.22 14.61 7.13
CA ALA A 15 -10.63 14.73 8.53
C ALA A 15 -10.58 13.39 9.27
N HIS A 16 -11.03 12.30 8.63
CA HIS A 16 -10.90 10.95 9.18
C HIS A 16 -9.42 10.57 9.34
N GLY A 17 -8.62 10.78 8.30
CA GLY A 17 -7.19 10.49 8.27
C GLY A 17 -6.35 11.32 9.23
N ALA A 18 -6.78 12.52 9.61
CA ALA A 18 -6.05 13.42 10.52
C ALA A 18 -5.84 12.82 11.92
N SER A 19 -6.65 11.83 12.32
CA SER A 19 -6.43 11.08 13.57
C SER A 19 -5.20 10.16 13.53
N ASN A 20 -4.58 9.99 12.36
CA ASN A 20 -3.40 9.16 12.14
C ASN A 20 -2.22 10.03 11.66
N LEU A 21 -1.37 10.45 12.59
CA LEU A 21 -0.25 11.35 12.30
C LEU A 21 0.90 10.67 11.52
N ARG A 22 1.04 9.35 11.69
CA ARG A 22 2.12 8.56 11.09
C ARG A 22 1.84 8.23 9.63
N PHE A 23 0.62 7.78 9.34
CA PHE A 23 0.25 7.29 8.01
C PHE A 23 -0.50 8.36 7.23
N LYS A 24 0.08 8.82 6.12
CA LYS A 24 -0.55 9.83 5.28
C LYS A 24 -1.78 9.23 4.60
N TRP A 25 -2.97 9.77 4.92
CA TRP A 25 -4.25 9.27 4.42
C TRP A 25 -4.32 9.20 2.90
N PHE A 26 -3.68 10.15 2.21
CA PHE A 26 -3.70 10.19 0.75
C PHE A 26 -2.94 9.03 0.09
N VAL A 27 -1.96 8.43 0.77
CA VAL A 27 -1.30 7.20 0.28
C VAL A 27 -2.30 6.05 0.25
N THR A 28 -3.10 5.91 1.30
CA THR A 28 -4.18 4.91 1.35
C THR A 28 -5.23 5.18 0.26
N VAL A 29 -5.65 6.43 0.06
CA VAL A 29 -6.66 6.75 -0.96
C VAL A 29 -6.14 6.47 -2.37
N VAL A 30 -4.92 6.89 -2.71
CA VAL A 30 -4.36 6.65 -4.06
C VAL A 30 -4.15 5.17 -4.35
N VAL A 31 -3.62 4.39 -3.40
CA VAL A 31 -3.46 2.93 -3.58
C VAL A 31 -4.82 2.24 -3.68
N ALA A 32 -5.82 2.68 -2.91
CA ALA A 32 -7.17 2.14 -3.00
C ALA A 32 -7.84 2.46 -4.34
N LEU A 33 -7.70 3.69 -4.87
CA LEU A 33 -8.18 4.06 -6.21
C LEU A 33 -7.56 3.19 -7.30
N SER A 34 -6.24 2.97 -7.24
CA SER A 34 -5.57 2.06 -8.18
C SER A 34 -6.11 0.63 -8.06
N SER A 35 -6.27 0.12 -6.84
CA SER A 35 -6.76 -1.23 -6.58
C SER A 35 -8.23 -1.44 -7.00
N PHE A 36 -9.08 -0.43 -6.77
CA PHE A 36 -10.47 -0.40 -7.22
C PHE A 36 -10.62 -0.17 -8.72
N ASN A 37 -9.52 0.14 -9.43
CA ASN A 37 -9.49 0.45 -10.86
C ASN A 37 -10.25 1.75 -11.22
N TYR A 38 -10.02 2.81 -10.45
CA TYR A 38 -10.43 4.19 -10.73
C TYR A 38 -9.20 5.08 -10.99
N PRO A 39 -8.34 4.76 -11.99
CA PRO A 39 -7.14 5.54 -12.25
C PRO A 39 -7.46 7.00 -12.60
N GLU A 40 -8.62 7.27 -13.22
CA GLU A 40 -9.05 8.61 -13.63
C GLU A 40 -9.22 9.60 -12.47
N GLU A 41 -9.39 9.11 -11.24
CA GLU A 41 -9.53 9.94 -10.04
C GLU A 41 -8.18 10.32 -9.41
N ILE A 42 -7.08 9.66 -9.81
CA ILE A 42 -5.76 9.86 -9.19
C ILE A 42 -5.18 11.23 -9.55
N GLY A 43 -5.27 11.64 -10.81
CA GLY A 43 -4.74 12.93 -11.28
C GLY A 43 -5.40 14.13 -10.58
N PRO A 44 -6.74 14.26 -10.65
CA PRO A 44 -7.48 15.34 -9.97
C PRO A 44 -7.25 15.36 -8.45
N LEU A 45 -7.27 14.18 -7.80
CA LEU A 45 -6.96 14.08 -6.37
C LEU A 45 -5.55 14.60 -6.09
N TYR A 46 -4.56 14.16 -6.87
CA TYR A 46 -3.16 14.54 -6.66
C TYR A 46 -2.93 16.05 -6.79
N GLN A 47 -3.54 16.71 -7.78
CA GLN A 47 -3.48 18.17 -7.90
C GLN A 47 -4.05 18.86 -6.66
N HIS A 48 -5.22 18.42 -6.20
CA HIS A 48 -5.84 18.97 -5.00
C HIS A 48 -5.00 18.71 -3.73
N LEU A 49 -4.30 17.58 -3.65
CA LEU A 49 -3.37 17.28 -2.56
C LEU A 49 -2.20 18.27 -2.52
N LEU A 50 -1.59 18.58 -3.67
CA LEU A 50 -0.50 19.55 -3.75
C LEU A 50 -0.95 20.97 -3.37
N GLU A 51 -2.19 21.33 -3.70
CA GLU A 51 -2.75 22.66 -3.43
C GLU A 51 -3.11 22.84 -1.95
N GLU A 52 -3.69 21.82 -1.30
CA GLU A 52 -4.36 22.01 0.00
C GLU A 52 -3.79 21.17 1.15
N TYR A 53 -3.13 20.04 0.89
CA TYR A 53 -2.80 19.04 1.92
C TYR A 53 -1.31 18.71 2.06
N ILE A 54 -0.50 19.04 1.06
CA ILE A 54 0.94 18.76 1.05
C ILE A 54 1.67 20.12 1.02
N PRO A 55 2.48 20.44 2.05
CA PRO A 55 3.33 21.63 2.04
C PRO A 55 4.26 21.64 0.81
N VAL A 56 4.51 22.81 0.25
CA VAL A 56 5.29 22.99 -0.99
C VAL A 56 6.67 22.35 -0.89
N GLU A 57 7.32 22.48 0.26
CA GLU A 57 8.62 21.88 0.57
C GLU A 57 8.61 20.34 0.53
N ASP A 58 7.45 19.72 0.77
CA ASP A 58 7.27 18.27 0.82
C ASP A 58 6.74 17.69 -0.50
N HIS A 59 6.39 18.52 -1.49
CA HIS A 59 5.79 18.08 -2.76
C HIS A 59 6.60 16.96 -3.40
N ALA A 60 7.90 17.16 -3.63
CA ALA A 60 8.75 16.17 -4.27
C ALA A 60 8.83 14.85 -3.49
N ALA A 61 8.93 14.93 -2.15
CA ALA A 61 8.99 13.76 -1.29
C ALA A 61 7.65 12.99 -1.29
N ALA A 62 6.53 13.69 -1.19
CA ALA A 62 5.19 13.10 -1.20
C ALA A 62 4.87 12.43 -2.55
N THR A 63 5.19 13.08 -3.67
CA THR A 63 5.02 12.51 -5.01
C THR A 63 5.81 11.21 -5.17
N ARG A 64 7.06 11.18 -4.68
CA ARG A 64 7.89 9.97 -4.69
C ARG A 64 7.29 8.86 -3.84
N LYS A 65 6.77 9.18 -2.65
CA LYS A 65 6.10 8.22 -1.77
C LYS A 65 4.82 7.64 -2.39
N ILE A 66 4.00 8.48 -3.02
CA ILE A 66 2.79 8.03 -3.74
C ILE A 66 3.16 7.05 -4.86
N ARG A 67 4.19 7.37 -5.67
CA ARG A 67 4.67 6.49 -6.74
C ARG A 67 5.17 5.16 -6.20
N GLU A 68 5.98 5.17 -5.15
CA GLU A 68 6.47 3.92 -4.55
C GLU A 68 5.33 3.09 -3.95
N ALA A 69 4.34 3.71 -3.32
CA ALA A 69 3.17 3.01 -2.80
C ALA A 69 2.39 2.27 -3.91
N LEU A 70 2.22 2.91 -5.07
CA LEU A 70 1.63 2.28 -6.26
C LEU A 70 2.48 1.11 -6.78
N VAL A 71 3.82 1.27 -6.83
CA VAL A 71 4.72 0.19 -7.24
C VAL A 71 4.64 -1.00 -6.29
N LYS A 72 4.59 -0.78 -4.97
CA LYS A 72 4.41 -1.86 -3.98
C LYS A 72 3.08 -2.57 -4.18
N ALA A 73 2.01 -1.81 -4.44
CA ALA A 73 0.68 -2.35 -4.67
C ALA A 73 0.60 -3.24 -5.94
N ALA A 74 1.49 -3.04 -6.92
CA ALA A 74 1.58 -3.85 -8.14
C ALA A 74 1.80 -5.35 -7.87
N GLY A 75 2.52 -5.70 -6.80
CA GLY A 75 2.73 -7.08 -6.38
C GLY A 75 1.47 -7.78 -5.88
N LEU A 76 0.35 -7.06 -5.74
CA LEU A 76 -0.89 -7.56 -5.14
C LEU A 76 -2.08 -7.42 -6.10
N HIS A 77 -2.34 -6.22 -6.62
CA HIS A 77 -3.46 -5.97 -7.53
C HIS A 77 -3.07 -6.01 -9.03
N GLY A 78 -1.80 -6.25 -9.33
CA GLY A 78 -1.28 -6.50 -10.67
C GLY A 78 -0.77 -5.27 -11.42
N ALA A 79 0.07 -5.55 -12.43
CA ALA A 79 0.76 -4.54 -13.22
C ALA A 79 -0.17 -3.65 -14.06
N ALA A 80 -1.29 -4.17 -14.56
CA ALA A 80 -2.20 -3.42 -15.43
C ALA A 80 -2.84 -2.20 -14.73
N LYS A 81 -3.43 -2.43 -13.54
CA LYS A 81 -4.00 -1.37 -12.70
C LYS A 81 -2.95 -0.36 -12.25
N THR A 82 -1.77 -0.86 -11.90
CA THR A 82 -0.63 0.00 -11.53
C THR A 82 -0.21 0.89 -12.70
N GLY A 83 -0.07 0.31 -13.91
CA GLY A 83 0.31 1.01 -15.12
C GLY A 83 -0.65 2.14 -15.47
N ASN A 84 -1.97 1.93 -15.32
CA ASN A 84 -2.95 3.00 -15.49
C ASN A 84 -2.78 4.09 -14.43
N ALA A 85 -2.64 3.72 -13.16
CA ALA A 85 -2.51 4.66 -12.06
C ALA A 85 -1.25 5.56 -12.16
N VAL A 86 -0.09 4.98 -12.46
CA VAL A 86 1.15 5.75 -12.57
C VAL A 86 1.17 6.68 -13.79
N ARG A 87 0.47 6.33 -14.87
CA ARG A 87 0.30 7.20 -16.04
C ARG A 87 -0.60 8.40 -15.73
N GLU A 88 -1.73 8.18 -15.08
CA GLU A 88 -2.62 9.27 -14.63
C GLU A 88 -1.90 10.21 -13.64
N LEU A 89 -1.14 9.64 -12.70
CA LEU A 89 -0.30 10.43 -11.80
C LEU A 89 0.75 11.25 -12.56
N TYR A 90 1.45 10.65 -13.54
CA TYR A 90 2.44 11.34 -14.36
C TYR A 90 1.83 12.52 -15.13
N HIS A 91 0.66 12.33 -15.76
CA HIS A 91 -0.03 13.39 -16.49
C HIS A 91 -0.44 14.58 -15.61
N ALA A 92 -0.72 14.32 -14.33
CA ALA A 92 -1.04 15.35 -13.35
C ALA A 92 0.19 15.94 -12.63
N THR A 93 1.39 15.37 -12.81
CA THR A 93 2.61 15.79 -12.10
C THR A 93 3.22 17.05 -12.73
N PRO A 94 3.35 18.16 -11.98
CA PRO A 94 4.07 19.35 -12.45
C PRO A 94 5.49 19.02 -12.93
N PRO A 95 6.01 19.66 -14.00
CA PRO A 95 7.32 19.32 -14.57
C PRO A 95 8.49 19.32 -13.57
N HIS A 96 8.47 20.22 -12.59
CA HIS A 96 9.52 20.33 -11.57
C HIS A 96 9.47 19.21 -10.50
N LEU A 97 8.40 18.42 -10.46
CA LEU A 97 8.22 17.27 -9.57
C LEU A 97 8.42 15.92 -10.29
N ILE A 98 8.70 15.93 -11.60
CA ILE A 98 8.95 14.71 -12.36
C ILE A 98 10.30 14.12 -11.95
N ASP A 99 10.27 12.92 -11.37
CA ASP A 99 11.44 12.14 -10.98
C ASP A 99 11.65 10.95 -11.93
N ASN A 100 12.69 10.99 -12.77
CA ASN A 100 13.00 9.92 -13.71
C ASN A 100 14.02 8.90 -13.16
N THR A 101 14.34 8.97 -11.86
CA THR A 101 15.28 8.06 -11.22
C THR A 101 14.66 6.67 -11.03
N CYS A 102 15.35 5.61 -11.47
CA CYS A 102 15.01 4.25 -11.09
C CYS A 102 15.79 3.85 -9.83
N TYR A 103 15.17 4.01 -8.66
CA TYR A 103 15.84 3.74 -7.36
C TYR A 103 16.20 2.27 -7.12
N ARG A 104 15.71 1.37 -7.98
CA ARG A 104 15.94 -0.08 -7.93
C ARG A 104 17.10 -0.53 -8.83
N ASP A 105 17.69 0.35 -9.65
CA ASP A 105 18.78 -0.04 -10.57
C ASP A 105 19.99 -0.62 -9.82
N ASP A 106 20.29 -0.08 -8.64
CA ASP A 106 21.39 -0.55 -7.78
C ASP A 106 20.90 -1.41 -6.58
N ASP A 107 19.74 -2.08 -6.68
CA ASP A 107 19.25 -2.97 -5.60
C ASP A 107 19.80 -4.39 -5.79
N GLU A 108 21.00 -4.62 -5.24
CA GLU A 108 21.72 -5.89 -5.30
C GLU A 108 20.88 -7.08 -4.83
N HIS A 109 20.79 -8.12 -5.66
CA HIS A 109 19.85 -9.23 -5.46
C HIS A 109 20.03 -9.93 -4.10
N THR A 110 21.26 -10.23 -3.70
CA THR A 110 21.54 -10.91 -2.42
C THR A 110 21.11 -10.06 -1.22
N ALA A 111 21.35 -8.74 -1.26
CA ALA A 111 20.94 -7.83 -0.21
C ALA A 111 19.41 -7.69 -0.17
N ALA A 112 18.77 -7.59 -1.34
CA ALA A 112 17.33 -7.55 -1.47
C ALA A 112 16.67 -8.82 -0.91
N VAL A 113 17.21 -10.01 -1.20
CA VAL A 113 16.67 -11.28 -0.69
C VAL A 113 16.75 -11.35 0.84
N ALA A 114 17.88 -10.97 1.43
CA ALA A 114 18.03 -10.93 2.89
C ALA A 114 17.04 -9.94 3.54
N ARG A 115 16.87 -8.75 2.95
CA ARG A 115 15.90 -7.75 3.41
C ARG A 115 14.46 -8.23 3.26
N GLY A 116 14.14 -8.90 2.15
CA GLY A 116 12.84 -9.50 1.86
C GLY A 116 12.46 -10.57 2.88
N ASP A 117 13.38 -11.48 3.17
CA ASP A 117 13.19 -12.53 4.18
C ASP A 117 12.96 -11.95 5.58
N ALA A 118 13.77 -10.96 5.98
CA ALA A 118 13.60 -10.27 7.26
C ALA A 118 12.24 -9.54 7.35
N PHE A 119 11.83 -8.88 6.27
CA PHE A 119 10.53 -8.20 6.21
C PHE A 119 9.38 -9.19 6.32
N LEU A 120 9.40 -10.28 5.55
CA LEU A 120 8.38 -11.33 5.60
C LEU A 120 8.27 -11.94 7.01
N LYS A 121 9.39 -12.37 7.61
CA LYS A 121 9.42 -12.93 8.97
C LYS A 121 8.93 -11.96 10.04
N SER A 122 9.14 -10.65 9.83
CA SER A 122 8.60 -9.64 10.75
C SER A 122 7.07 -9.54 10.74
N LEU A 123 6.44 -9.91 9.62
CA LEU A 123 4.99 -9.82 9.40
C LEU A 123 4.23 -11.10 9.79
N TYR A 124 4.89 -12.25 9.72
CA TYR A 124 4.31 -13.58 9.92
C TYR A 124 5.01 -14.33 11.06
N ARG A 125 5.12 -13.69 12.23
CA ARG A 125 5.89 -14.22 13.37
C ARG A 125 5.32 -15.52 13.96
N ASP A 126 4.03 -15.77 13.73
CA ASP A 126 3.31 -16.95 14.19
C ASP A 126 3.23 -18.06 13.13
N VAL A 127 3.87 -17.89 11.97
CA VAL A 127 3.94 -18.90 10.92
C VAL A 127 5.26 -19.66 11.04
N PRO A 128 5.22 -20.96 11.41
CA PRO A 128 6.43 -21.77 11.49
C PRO A 128 7.03 -22.01 10.10
N ASP A 129 8.32 -22.32 10.07
CA ASP A 129 9.05 -22.80 8.88
C ASP A 129 9.04 -21.85 7.66
N LEU A 130 8.70 -20.58 7.87
CA LEU A 130 8.59 -19.57 6.83
C LEU A 130 9.91 -19.39 6.07
N ASN A 131 9.85 -19.45 4.74
CA ASN A 131 10.99 -19.40 3.83
C ASN A 131 12.03 -20.53 4.03
N THR A 132 11.61 -21.70 4.52
CA THR A 132 12.48 -22.90 4.62
C THR A 132 12.11 -23.97 3.59
N GLU A 133 12.79 -25.13 3.63
CA GLU A 133 12.38 -26.32 2.86
C GLU A 133 11.00 -26.85 3.27
N ASP A 134 10.61 -26.61 4.53
CA ASP A 134 9.35 -27.09 5.09
C ASP A 134 8.18 -26.11 4.96
N ASP A 135 8.41 -24.94 4.34
CA ASP A 135 7.40 -23.91 4.12
C ASP A 135 6.16 -24.47 3.41
N PHE A 136 4.98 -24.19 3.98
CA PHE A 136 3.71 -24.70 3.46
C PHE A 136 3.39 -24.19 2.05
N VAL A 137 3.68 -22.91 1.76
CA VAL A 137 3.47 -22.33 0.42
C VAL A 137 4.37 -23.00 -0.59
N ARG A 138 5.62 -23.29 -0.21
CA ARG A 138 6.56 -24.05 -1.06
C ARG A 138 6.05 -25.45 -1.36
N LYS A 139 5.53 -26.16 -0.36
CA LYS A 139 4.92 -27.50 -0.53
C LYS A 139 3.69 -27.45 -1.46
N CYS A 140 2.89 -26.38 -1.40
CA CYS A 140 1.73 -26.20 -2.27
C CYS A 140 2.12 -25.87 -3.72
N CYS A 141 3.07 -24.95 -3.92
CA CYS A 141 3.48 -24.49 -5.24
C CYS A 141 4.90 -23.87 -5.18
N PRO A 142 5.95 -24.64 -5.53
CA PRO A 142 7.32 -24.15 -5.51
C PRO A 142 7.57 -22.92 -6.40
N ASP A 143 6.92 -22.85 -7.58
CA ASP A 143 7.08 -21.72 -8.49
C ASP A 143 6.49 -20.43 -7.91
N TYR A 144 5.31 -20.51 -7.31
CA TYR A 144 4.71 -19.36 -6.62
C TYR A 144 5.56 -18.93 -5.42
N PHE A 145 6.05 -19.90 -4.64
CA PHE A 145 6.98 -19.62 -3.55
C PHE A 145 8.24 -18.91 -4.05
N TYR A 146 8.82 -19.33 -5.18
CA TYR A 146 9.96 -18.65 -5.79
C TYR A 146 9.63 -17.19 -6.15
N VAL A 147 8.51 -16.95 -6.84
CA VAL A 147 8.10 -15.59 -7.21
C VAL A 147 7.93 -14.69 -5.98
N VAL A 148 7.30 -15.21 -4.93
CA VAL A 148 7.05 -14.42 -3.71
C VAL A 148 8.35 -14.19 -2.92
N SER A 149 9.14 -15.23 -2.68
CA SER A 149 10.33 -15.19 -1.82
C SER A 149 11.57 -14.58 -2.49
N GLN A 150 11.70 -14.69 -3.82
CA GLN A 150 12.88 -14.22 -4.57
C GLN A 150 12.63 -12.91 -5.32
N LEU A 151 11.38 -12.57 -5.65
CA LEU A 151 11.06 -11.38 -6.44
C LEU A 151 10.22 -10.37 -5.64
N LEU A 152 9.02 -10.74 -5.20
CA LEU A 152 8.07 -9.79 -4.62
C LEU A 152 8.52 -9.25 -3.25
N TYR A 153 8.82 -10.11 -2.29
CA TYR A 153 9.33 -9.64 -1.00
C TYR A 153 10.67 -8.89 -1.12
N PRO A 154 11.67 -9.43 -1.84
CA PRO A 154 12.97 -8.78 -1.99
C PRO A 154 12.92 -7.41 -2.67
N HIS A 155 12.35 -7.34 -3.87
CA HIS A 155 12.50 -6.17 -4.76
C HIS A 155 11.31 -5.21 -4.74
N VAL A 156 10.15 -5.67 -4.27
CA VAL A 156 8.92 -4.87 -4.25
C VAL A 156 8.57 -4.47 -2.81
N PHE A 157 8.22 -5.43 -1.97
CA PHE A 157 7.63 -5.14 -0.65
C PHE A 157 8.64 -4.60 0.35
N SER A 158 9.84 -5.17 0.40
CA SER A 158 10.86 -4.78 1.39
C SER A 158 11.75 -3.61 0.97
N PHE A 159 11.68 -3.17 -0.29
CA PHE A 159 12.47 -2.03 -0.77
C PHE A 159 12.20 -0.77 0.05
N ASP A 160 13.21 -0.22 0.71
CA ASP A 160 13.07 0.76 1.79
C ASP A 160 13.77 2.10 1.54
N LYS A 161 14.31 2.32 0.33
CA LYS A 161 14.95 3.61 -0.01
C LYS A 161 13.96 4.79 -0.11
N ILE A 162 12.64 4.54 -0.13
CA ILE A 162 11.60 5.57 -0.30
C ILE A 162 10.54 5.50 0.80
N LEU A 163 9.88 4.34 0.94
CA LEU A 163 8.91 4.08 2.00
C LEU A 163 9.58 3.24 3.07
N ASP A 164 9.42 3.63 4.34
CA ASP A 164 9.89 2.78 5.43
C ASP A 164 9.06 1.49 5.55
N LYS A 165 9.40 0.65 6.54
CA LYS A 165 8.72 -0.62 6.80
C LYS A 165 7.21 -0.46 7.06
N LEU A 166 6.81 0.54 7.84
CA LEU A 166 5.43 0.77 8.21
C LEU A 166 4.65 1.44 7.08
N GLU A 167 5.25 2.38 6.36
CA GLU A 167 4.66 2.99 5.15
C GLU A 167 4.46 1.95 4.04
N SER A 168 5.44 1.04 3.86
CA SER A 168 5.30 -0.12 2.97
C SER A 168 4.12 -1.00 3.40
N SER A 169 3.98 -1.23 4.71
CA SER A 169 2.86 -2.00 5.26
C SER A 169 1.51 -1.31 5.01
N GLN A 170 1.43 0.02 5.12
CA GLN A 170 0.24 0.79 4.76
C GLN A 170 -0.18 0.55 3.31
N ALA A 171 0.75 0.63 2.35
CA ALA A 171 0.46 0.38 0.94
C ALA A 171 -0.02 -1.07 0.71
N ILE A 172 0.63 -2.05 1.34
CA ILE A 172 0.30 -3.47 1.23
C ILE A 172 -1.10 -3.78 1.79
N ILE A 173 -1.40 -3.38 3.04
CA ILE A 173 -2.73 -3.63 3.60
C ILE A 173 -3.81 -2.88 2.83
N THR A 174 -3.50 -1.70 2.32
CA THR A 174 -4.46 -0.95 1.49
C THR A 174 -4.82 -1.74 0.24
N ALA A 175 -3.83 -2.22 -0.51
CA ALA A 175 -4.06 -3.01 -1.70
C ALA A 175 -4.83 -4.31 -1.39
N LEU A 176 -4.42 -5.05 -0.34
CA LEU A 176 -5.05 -6.31 0.06
C LEU A 176 -6.52 -6.14 0.47
N ILE A 177 -6.83 -5.10 1.25
CA ILE A 177 -8.21 -4.77 1.62
C ILE A 177 -9.00 -4.39 0.37
N SER A 178 -8.46 -3.52 -0.49
CA SER A 178 -9.14 -3.02 -1.67
C SER A 178 -9.44 -4.10 -2.74
N ILE A 179 -8.64 -5.17 -2.82
CA ILE A 179 -8.92 -6.31 -3.70
C ILE A 179 -9.72 -7.43 -3.02
N ASP A 180 -10.25 -7.18 -1.82
CA ASP A 180 -11.03 -8.12 -1.01
C ASP A 180 -10.28 -9.43 -0.67
N CYS A 181 -8.96 -9.36 -0.49
CA CYS A 181 -8.12 -10.50 -0.11
C CYS A 181 -8.02 -10.64 1.42
N LYS A 182 -9.16 -10.96 2.06
CA LYS A 182 -9.33 -10.89 3.53
C LYS A 182 -8.29 -11.68 4.33
N GLY A 183 -7.95 -12.90 3.89
CA GLY A 183 -6.98 -13.75 4.58
C GLY A 183 -5.58 -13.11 4.65
N GLN A 184 -5.12 -12.59 3.52
CA GLN A 184 -3.83 -11.89 3.45
C GLN A 184 -3.89 -10.55 4.19
N ALA A 185 -4.98 -9.78 4.01
CA ALA A 185 -5.17 -8.51 4.72
C ALA A 185 -5.08 -8.69 6.24
N ARG A 186 -5.72 -9.73 6.79
CA ARG A 186 -5.66 -10.04 8.22
C ARG A 186 -4.23 -10.26 8.70
N ASN A 187 -3.46 -11.09 8.00
CA ASN A 187 -2.09 -11.40 8.42
C ASN A 187 -1.17 -10.18 8.32
N HIS A 188 -1.28 -9.38 7.25
CA HIS A 188 -0.51 -8.15 7.12
C HIS A 188 -0.91 -7.06 8.13
N MET A 189 -2.19 -6.99 8.53
CA MET A 189 -2.61 -6.10 9.62
C MET A 189 -2.00 -6.52 10.97
N LYS A 190 -1.96 -7.82 11.29
CA LYS A 190 -1.22 -8.33 12.46
C LYS A 190 0.26 -7.99 12.38
N GLY A 191 0.89 -8.26 11.24
CA GLY A 191 2.30 -7.98 10.99
C GLY A 191 2.66 -6.50 11.15
N MET A 192 1.78 -5.60 10.70
CA MET A 192 1.94 -4.17 10.86
C MET A 192 1.93 -3.77 12.35
N MET A 193 1.03 -4.36 13.16
CA MET A 193 0.97 -4.11 14.62
C MET A 193 2.18 -4.68 15.36
N TRP A 194 2.65 -5.88 14.99
CA TRP A 194 3.90 -6.45 15.48
C TRP A 194 5.11 -5.56 15.22
N ASN A 195 5.10 -4.82 14.10
CA ASN A 195 6.14 -3.88 13.73
C ASN A 195 5.96 -2.46 14.31
N GLY A 196 5.00 -2.27 15.23
CA GLY A 196 4.89 -1.03 16.02
C GLY A 196 3.73 -0.11 15.63
N ALA A 197 2.88 -0.50 14.68
CA ALA A 197 1.60 0.17 14.51
C ALA A 197 0.64 -0.16 15.67
N THR A 198 -0.25 0.77 15.98
CA THR A 198 -1.38 0.51 16.89
C THR A 198 -2.56 -0.06 16.12
N ARG A 199 -3.45 -0.78 16.80
CA ARG A 199 -4.71 -1.23 16.21
C ARG A 199 -5.56 -0.07 15.66
N GLN A 200 -5.52 1.09 16.31
CA GLN A 200 -6.24 2.29 15.88
C GLN A 200 -5.69 2.86 14.56
N GLU A 201 -4.37 2.87 14.38
CA GLU A 201 -3.75 3.28 13.11
C GLU A 201 -4.17 2.35 11.96
N VAL A 202 -4.18 1.03 12.21
CA VAL A 202 -4.63 0.03 11.23
C VAL A 202 -6.12 0.18 10.92
N ALA A 203 -6.95 0.41 11.94
CA ALA A 203 -8.38 0.67 11.78
C ALA A 203 -8.63 1.93 10.94
N ASN A 204 -7.88 3.00 11.18
CA ASN A 204 -8.00 4.24 10.42
C ASN A 204 -7.74 4.03 8.92
N ILE A 205 -6.69 3.27 8.57
CA ILE A 205 -6.38 2.89 7.17
C ILE A 205 -7.54 2.10 6.57
N ARG A 206 -7.97 1.03 7.24
CA ARG A 206 -9.07 0.16 6.79
C ARG A 206 -10.36 0.96 6.59
N ASP A 207 -10.72 1.82 7.53
CA ASP A 207 -11.96 2.59 7.47
C ASP A 207 -11.94 3.66 6.37
N SER A 208 -10.76 4.23 6.06
CA SER A 208 -10.59 5.13 4.90
C SER A 208 -10.92 4.41 3.59
N ILE A 209 -10.49 3.15 3.46
CA ILE A 209 -10.75 2.31 2.29
C ILE A 209 -12.24 1.98 2.18
N VAL A 210 -12.88 1.65 3.31
CA VAL A 210 -14.32 1.37 3.35
C VAL A 210 -15.15 2.61 3.03
N LEU A 211 -14.75 3.78 3.53
CA LEU A 211 -15.39 5.06 3.22
C LEU A 211 -15.32 5.35 1.72
N LEU A 212 -14.13 5.21 1.13
CA LEU A 212 -13.92 5.38 -0.32
C LEU A 212 -14.73 4.36 -1.14
N ALA A 213 -14.72 3.08 -0.76
CA ALA A 213 -15.46 2.03 -1.45
C ALA A 213 -16.97 2.33 -1.48
N ARG A 214 -17.54 2.75 -0.35
CA ARG A 214 -18.96 3.14 -0.25
C ARG A 214 -19.28 4.31 -1.17
N TYR A 215 -18.43 5.34 -1.18
CA TYR A 215 -18.64 6.51 -2.03
C TYR A 215 -18.59 6.15 -3.52
N LEU A 216 -17.68 5.26 -3.92
CA LEU A 216 -17.51 4.82 -5.31
C LEU A 216 -18.46 3.68 -5.74
N GLY A 217 -19.27 3.14 -4.83
CA GLY A 217 -20.15 2.00 -5.09
C GLY A 217 -19.43 0.65 -5.21
N VAL A 218 -18.19 0.55 -4.72
CA VAL A 218 -17.42 -0.71 -4.71
C VAL A 218 -17.91 -1.61 -3.57
N GLN A 219 -18.22 -2.86 -3.89
CA GLN A 219 -18.75 -3.84 -2.94
C GLN A 219 -17.72 -4.93 -2.60
N PHE A 220 -17.56 -5.21 -1.31
CA PHE A 220 -16.84 -6.39 -0.81
C PHE A 220 -17.80 -7.58 -0.75
N ARG A 221 -17.33 -8.80 -1.04
CA ARG A 221 -18.19 -9.99 -1.18
C ARG A 221 -19.02 -10.27 0.09
N ASP A 222 -18.37 -10.26 1.25
CA ASP A 222 -19.02 -10.50 2.55
C ASP A 222 -18.75 -9.34 3.52
N GLY A 223 -18.82 -8.11 3.02
CA GLY A 223 -18.45 -6.91 3.77
C GLY A 223 -16.93 -6.76 3.99
N PRO A 224 -16.51 -5.62 4.56
CA PRO A 224 -15.09 -5.31 4.72
C PRO A 224 -14.42 -6.19 5.77
N VAL A 225 -13.15 -6.55 5.54
CA VAL A 225 -12.35 -7.29 6.52
C VAL A 225 -12.34 -6.60 7.88
N LEU A 226 -12.40 -7.39 8.96
CA LEU A 226 -12.31 -6.87 10.32
C LEU A 226 -10.86 -6.61 10.70
N VAL A 227 -10.63 -5.58 11.51
CA VAL A 227 -9.32 -5.32 12.09
C VAL A 227 -9.07 -6.37 13.18
N PRO A 228 -8.01 -7.20 13.07
CA PRO A 228 -7.73 -8.23 14.07
C PRO A 228 -7.38 -7.60 15.42
N ASP A 229 -7.46 -8.38 16.49
CA ASP A 229 -7.00 -7.96 17.81
C ASP A 229 -5.50 -7.67 17.79
N ASP A 230 -5.05 -6.80 18.70
CA ASP A 230 -3.62 -6.47 18.79
C ASP A 230 -2.88 -7.74 19.23
N PRO A 231 -1.93 -8.27 18.43
CA PRO A 231 -1.25 -9.49 18.77
C PRO A 231 -0.26 -9.34 19.94
N LYS A 232 -0.12 -8.14 20.52
CA LYS A 232 0.58 -7.90 21.80
C LYS A 232 -0.33 -8.13 23.01
N GLU A 233 -1.64 -8.15 22.82
CA GLU A 233 -2.64 -8.37 23.87
C GLU A 233 -3.11 -9.83 23.92
N ALA A 234 -2.62 -10.67 22.99
CA ALA A 234 -2.98 -12.08 22.81
C ALA A 234 -1.93 -13.04 23.40
#